data_AF-A0A7L4TIH1-F1
#
_entry.id   AF-A0A7L4TIH1-F1
#
_cell.length_a   1.000
_cell.length_b   1.000
_cell.length_c   1.000
_cell.angle_alpha   90.00
_cell.angle_beta   90.00
_cell.angle_gamma   90.00
#
_symmetry.space_group_name_H-M   'P 1'
#
loop_
_entity.id
_entity.type
_entity.pdbx_description
1 polymer ?
#
loop_
_entity_poly.entity_id
_entity_poly.type
_entity_poly.pdbx_seq_one_letter_code
_entity_poly.pdbx_strand_id
1 'polypeptide(L)'
;NEREFKIYKLHIVGSNEVLGLISLERIPDEWRVHIRLLTVSRENRGKKKKYKNIAGNLLTHAAKIAIANYAELACISLRPKSEIAQHYITKYHMVITGVTLSLEVPEILNLINLYDHD
;
A
#
# COMPACT_ATOMS: atom_id res chain seq x y z
N ASN A 1 8.68 0.76 17.43
CA ASN A 1 7.27 1.25 17.55
C ASN A 1 6.92 1.94 16.22
N GLU A 2 5.69 1.93 15.71
CA GLU A 2 5.36 2.63 14.44
C GLU A 2 5.73 4.13 14.44
N ARG A 3 5.86 4.75 15.62
CA ARG A 3 6.37 6.13 15.78
C ARG A 3 7.77 6.39 15.18
N GLU A 4 8.55 5.35 14.93
CA GLU A 4 9.88 5.42 14.34
C GLU A 4 9.85 5.42 12.80
N PHE A 5 8.69 5.17 12.20
CA PHE A 5 8.51 5.04 10.75
C PHE A 5 7.63 6.15 10.18
N LYS A 6 7.71 6.35 8.86
CA LYS A 6 6.88 7.37 8.20
C LYS A 6 5.45 6.86 8.06
N ILE A 7 4.52 7.55 8.70
CA ILE A 7 3.09 7.27 8.66
C ILE A 7 2.36 8.30 7.79
N TYR A 8 1.53 7.83 6.88
CA TYR A 8 0.64 8.66 6.05
C TYR A 8 -0.82 8.32 6.35
N LYS A 9 -1.69 9.31 6.22
CA LYS A 9 -3.15 9.18 6.41
C LYS A 9 -3.88 9.50 5.12
N LEU A 10 -4.94 8.74 4.84
CA LEU A 10 -5.91 9.07 3.80
C LEU A 10 -7.14 9.72 4.45
N HIS A 11 -7.55 10.86 3.94
CA HIS A 11 -8.77 11.56 4.32
C HIS A 11 -9.37 12.27 3.11
N ILE A 12 -10.65 12.62 3.19
CA ILE A 12 -11.32 13.43 2.18
C ILE A 12 -10.94 14.90 2.41
N VAL A 13 -10.68 15.64 1.33
CA VAL A 13 -10.42 17.08 1.41
C VAL A 13 -11.61 17.78 2.06
N GLY A 14 -11.34 18.63 3.05
CA GLY A 14 -12.38 19.28 3.86
C GLY A 14 -12.96 18.43 4.98
N SER A 15 -12.55 17.16 5.11
CA SER A 15 -12.91 16.28 6.22
C SER A 15 -11.71 15.96 7.11
N ASN A 16 -11.94 15.85 8.41
CA ASN A 16 -10.97 15.36 9.39
C ASN A 16 -11.08 13.85 9.64
N GLU A 17 -12.02 13.17 8.97
CA GLU A 17 -12.22 11.72 9.09
C GLU A 17 -11.03 10.97 8.45
N VAL A 18 -10.29 10.20 9.26
CA VAL A 18 -9.22 9.33 8.77
C VAL A 18 -9.83 8.05 8.22
N LEU A 19 -9.69 7.84 6.92
CA LEU A 19 -10.21 6.67 6.21
C LEU A 19 -9.25 5.48 6.27
N GLY A 20 -7.95 5.74 6.37
CA GLY A 20 -6.93 4.71 6.47
C GLY A 20 -5.55 5.28 6.76
N LEU A 21 -4.65 4.39 7.16
CA LEU A 21 -3.26 4.70 7.47
C LEU A 21 -2.34 3.70 6.78
N ILE A 22 -1.18 4.18 6.38
CA ILE A 22 -0.06 3.35 5.91
C ILE A 22 1.23 3.79 6.59
N SER A 23 2.01 2.81 7.06
CA SER A 23 3.34 3.03 7.62
C SER A 23 4.39 2.39 6.74
N LEU A 24 5.44 3.14 6.42
CA LEU A 24 6.46 2.79 5.45
C LEU A 24 7.87 2.83 6.06
N GLU A 25 8.64 1.81 5.75
CA GLU A 25 10.06 1.69 5.99
C GLU A 25 10.78 1.68 4.62
N ARG A 26 11.81 2.50 4.46
CA ARG A 26 12.66 2.47 3.26
C ARG A 26 13.86 1.60 3.57
N ILE A 27 14.16 0.66 2.67
CA ILE A 27 15.32 -0.22 2.74
C ILE A 27 16.14 0.03 1.46
N PRO A 28 17.02 1.06 1.46
CA PRO A 28 17.68 1.54 0.24
C PRO A 28 18.57 0.50 -0.42
N ASP A 29 19.26 -0.33 0.38
CA ASP A 29 20.15 -1.39 -0.11
C ASP A 29 19.41 -2.49 -0.89
N GLU A 30 18.08 -2.49 -0.82
CA GLU A 30 17.21 -3.42 -1.54
C GLU A 30 16.27 -2.70 -2.52
N TRP A 31 16.43 -1.39 -2.74
CA TRP A 31 15.53 -0.56 -3.56
C TRP A 31 14.05 -0.72 -3.18
N ARG A 32 13.80 -0.97 -1.89
CA ARG A 32 12.52 -1.45 -1.39
C ARG A 32 11.86 -0.45 -0.46
N VAL A 33 10.56 -0.26 -0.64
CA VAL A 33 9.68 0.37 0.35
C VAL A 33 8.84 -0.73 0.98
N HIS A 34 9.14 -1.04 2.24
CA HIS A 34 8.40 -2.02 3.02
C HIS A 34 7.22 -1.37 3.74
N ILE A 35 6.03 -1.91 3.52
CA ILE A 35 4.79 -1.50 4.17
C ILE A 35 4.66 -2.28 5.48
N ARG A 36 4.89 -1.57 6.58
CA ARG A 36 4.83 -2.13 7.94
C ARG A 36 3.41 -2.29 8.45
N LEU A 37 2.56 -1.30 8.11
CA LEU A 37 1.16 -1.27 8.49
C LEU A 37 0.35 -0.75 7.31
N LEU A 38 -0.75 -1.45 7.00
CA LEU A 38 -1.82 -0.93 6.16
C LEU A 38 -3.13 -1.22 6.86
N THR A 39 -3.88 -0.17 7.19
CA THR A 39 -5.17 -0.31 7.87
C THR A 39 -6.19 0.66 7.30
N VAL A 40 -7.43 0.19 7.23
CA VAL A 40 -8.61 1.00 6.87
C VAL A 40 -9.48 1.19 8.11
N SER A 41 -10.18 2.32 8.20
CA SER A 41 -11.07 2.64 9.32
C SER A 41 -12.17 1.59 9.45
N ARG A 42 -12.71 1.44 10.66
CA ARG A 42 -13.64 0.34 11.00
C ARG A 42 -14.89 0.36 10.13
N GLU A 43 -15.39 1.57 9.84
CA GLU A 43 -16.58 1.88 9.05
C GLU A 43 -16.38 1.54 7.56
N ASN A 44 -15.13 1.37 7.12
CA ASN A 44 -14.76 1.05 5.74
C ASN A 44 -14.23 -0.37 5.56
N ARG A 45 -14.49 -1.26 6.52
CA ARG A 45 -14.16 -2.70 6.43
C ARG A 45 -15.35 -3.53 5.92
N GLY A 46 -15.04 -4.65 5.28
CA GLY A 46 -16.02 -5.65 4.90
C GLY A 46 -17.02 -5.21 3.82
N LYS A 47 -18.17 -5.88 3.79
CA LYS A 47 -19.19 -5.72 2.73
C LYS A 47 -19.97 -4.40 2.82
N LYS A 48 -20.07 -3.79 4.01
CA LYS A 48 -20.84 -2.57 4.27
C LYS A 48 -19.98 -1.29 4.30
N LYS A 49 -18.81 -1.31 3.66
CA LYS A 49 -17.89 -0.17 3.62
C LYS A 49 -18.52 1.06 2.95
N LYS A 50 -18.34 2.23 3.58
CA LYS A 50 -18.80 3.53 3.06
C LYS A 50 -18.03 3.95 1.80
N TYR A 51 -16.71 3.76 1.81
CA TYR A 51 -15.82 4.06 0.70
C TYR A 51 -15.11 2.79 0.20
N LYS A 52 -14.92 2.70 -1.11
CA LYS A 52 -14.14 1.64 -1.76
C LYS A 52 -12.69 2.12 -1.94
N ASN A 53 -11.80 1.17 -2.22
CA ASN A 53 -10.43 1.41 -2.69
C ASN A 53 -9.48 2.21 -1.78
N ILE A 54 -9.82 2.45 -0.51
CA ILE A 54 -8.91 3.05 0.48
C ILE A 54 -7.53 2.36 0.49
N ALA A 55 -7.50 1.03 0.58
CA ALA A 55 -6.26 0.27 0.56
C ALA A 55 -5.52 0.38 -0.78
N GLY A 56 -6.24 0.43 -1.91
CA GLY A 56 -5.65 0.66 -3.23
C GLY A 56 -4.93 2.00 -3.28
N ASN A 57 -5.60 3.09 -2.88
CA ASN A 57 -5.01 4.44 -2.86
C ASN A 57 -3.78 4.52 -1.94
N LEU A 58 -3.81 3.85 -0.78
CA LEU A 58 -2.66 3.79 0.13
C LEU A 58 -1.49 3.01 -0.49
N LEU A 59 -1.75 1.88 -1.14
CA LEU A 59 -0.72 1.11 -1.86
C LEU A 59 -0.14 1.93 -3.02
N THR A 60 -0.99 2.61 -3.80
CA THR A 60 -0.57 3.50 -4.89
C THR A 60 0.31 4.63 -4.39
N HIS A 61 0.03 5.19 -3.21
CA HIS A 61 0.90 6.18 -2.59
C HIS A 61 2.29 5.60 -2.26
N ALA A 62 2.37 4.39 -1.69
CA ALA A 62 3.65 3.71 -1.44
C ALA A 62 4.41 3.40 -2.75
N ALA A 63 3.68 2.97 -3.78
CA ALA A 63 4.21 2.71 -5.12
C ALA A 63 4.83 3.97 -5.74
N LYS A 64 4.13 5.12 -5.70
CA LYS A 64 4.66 6.41 -6.16
C LYS A 64 5.93 6.81 -5.41
N ILE A 65 5.97 6.57 -4.10
CA ILE A 65 7.19 6.78 -3.30
C ILE A 65 8.32 5.87 -3.77
N ALA A 66 8.06 4.58 -4.02
CA ALA A 66 9.09 3.65 -4.47
C ALA A 66 9.66 4.05 -5.84
N ILE A 67 8.80 4.37 -6.82
CA ILE A 67 9.22 4.86 -8.14
C ILE A 67 10.06 6.13 -8.02
N ALA A 68 9.64 7.09 -7.20
CA ALA A 68 10.36 8.34 -7.03
C ALA A 68 11.76 8.16 -6.40
N ASN A 69 11.96 7.11 -5.58
CA ASN A 69 13.26 6.86 -4.94
C ASN A 69 14.17 5.94 -5.76
N TYR A 70 13.60 4.98 -6.50
CA TYR A 70 14.35 3.85 -7.06
C TYR A 70 14.07 3.58 -8.55
N ALA A 71 13.22 4.38 -9.19
CA ALA A 71 12.89 4.29 -10.61
C ALA A 71 12.52 2.86 -11.05
N GLU A 72 13.20 2.33 -12.07
CA GLU A 72 12.96 0.98 -12.63
C GLU A 72 13.27 -0.16 -11.65
N LEU A 73 14.07 0.08 -10.62
CA LEU A 73 14.42 -0.90 -9.59
C LEU A 73 13.42 -0.91 -8.42
N ALA A 74 12.37 -0.09 -8.47
CA ALA A 74 11.45 0.08 -7.37
C ALA A 74 10.73 -1.22 -7.00
N CYS A 75 10.77 -1.53 -5.70
CA CYS A 75 9.99 -2.61 -5.10
C CYS A 75 9.13 -2.06 -3.95
N ILE A 76 7.86 -2.47 -3.88
CA ILE A 76 7.06 -2.36 -2.67
C ILE A 76 6.75 -3.74 -2.12
N SER A 77 6.79 -3.89 -0.79
CA SER A 77 6.49 -5.18 -0.16
C SER A 77 5.67 -5.02 1.12
N LEU A 78 4.97 -6.07 1.51
CA LEU A 78 4.31 -6.16 2.82
C LEU A 78 4.38 -7.58 3.34
N ARG A 79 4.32 -7.75 4.67
CA ARG A 79 4.10 -9.06 5.28
C ARG A 79 2.60 -9.26 5.52
N PRO A 80 1.92 -10.16 4.78
CA PRO A 80 0.48 -10.32 4.95
C PRO A 80 0.19 -11.09 6.25
N LYS A 81 -0.99 -10.86 6.83
CA LYS A 81 -1.61 -11.87 7.71
C LYS A 81 -2.18 -12.96 6.82
N SER A 82 -2.09 -14.22 7.24
CA SER A 82 -2.46 -15.40 6.44
C SER A 82 -3.83 -15.26 5.74
N GLU A 83 -4.84 -14.80 6.48
CA GLU A 83 -6.23 -14.67 6.01
C GLU A 83 -6.43 -13.60 4.93
N ILE A 84 -5.53 -12.61 4.83
CA ILE A 84 -5.67 -11.48 3.88
C ILE A 84 -4.66 -11.55 2.73
N ALA A 85 -3.71 -12.50 2.75
CA ALA A 85 -2.70 -12.65 1.71
C ALA A 85 -3.35 -12.83 0.32
N GLN A 86 -4.33 -13.74 0.23
CA GLN A 86 -5.05 -14.01 -1.03
C GLN A 86 -5.77 -12.77 -1.55
N HIS A 87 -6.27 -11.89 -0.66
CA HIS A 87 -6.88 -10.64 -1.07
C HIS A 87 -5.89 -9.73 -1.80
N TYR A 88 -4.66 -9.60 -1.29
CA TYR A 88 -3.63 -8.78 -1.92
C TYR A 88 -3.18 -9.33 -3.27
N ILE A 89 -2.98 -10.66 -3.34
CA ILE A 89 -2.61 -11.35 -4.59
C ILE A 89 -3.68 -11.15 -5.65
N THR A 90 -4.94 -11.43 -5.32
CA THR A 90 -6.04 -11.39 -6.30
C THR A 90 -6.43 -9.97 -6.70
N LYS A 91 -6.44 -9.03 -5.75
CA LYS A 91 -6.97 -7.68 -6.00
C LYS A 91 -5.91 -6.68 -6.48
N TYR A 92 -4.67 -6.81 -5.99
CA TYR A 92 -3.59 -5.88 -6.30
C TYR A 92 -2.43 -6.55 -7.04
N HIS A 93 -2.62 -7.80 -7.46
CA HIS A 93 -1.64 -8.55 -8.26
C HIS A 93 -0.27 -8.71 -7.58
N MET A 94 -0.24 -8.71 -6.24
CA MET A 94 1.02 -8.91 -5.52
C MET A 94 1.53 -10.34 -5.66
N VAL A 95 2.84 -10.49 -5.76
CA VAL A 95 3.53 -11.77 -5.94
C VAL A 95 4.12 -12.21 -4.61
N ILE A 96 4.10 -13.52 -4.34
CA ILE A 96 4.75 -14.09 -3.14
C ILE A 96 6.26 -14.06 -3.32
N THR A 97 6.96 -13.42 -2.38
CA THR A 97 8.42 -13.32 -2.34
C THR A 97 8.91 -13.70 -0.95
N GLY A 98 9.28 -14.97 -0.78
CA GLY A 98 9.63 -15.53 0.52
C GLY A 98 8.46 -15.42 1.51
N VAL A 99 8.67 -14.66 2.60
CA VAL A 99 7.63 -14.42 3.63
C VAL A 99 6.81 -13.15 3.40
N THR A 100 7.07 -12.43 2.31
CA THR A 100 6.36 -11.19 1.94
C THR A 100 5.54 -11.36 0.68
N LEU A 101 4.67 -10.39 0.44
CA LEU A 101 4.12 -10.10 -0.88
C LEU A 101 4.81 -8.86 -1.42
N SER A 102 5.09 -8.81 -2.72
CA SER A 102 5.71 -7.66 -3.38
C SER A 102 5.05 -7.28 -4.70
N LEU A 103 5.35 -6.05 -5.13
CA LEU A 103 5.17 -5.55 -6.49
C LEU A 103 6.50 -4.92 -6.91
N GLU A 104 6.92 -5.19 -8.13
CA GLU A 104 8.08 -4.58 -8.77
C GLU A 104 7.60 -3.85 -10.02
N VAL A 105 8.50 -3.28 -10.81
CA VAL A 105 8.15 -2.77 -12.14
C VAL A 105 8.07 -3.99 -13.09
N PRO A 106 6.96 -4.21 -13.82
CA PRO A 106 5.92 -3.23 -14.19
C PRO A 106 4.65 -3.22 -13.33
N GLU A 107 4.45 -4.15 -12.40
CA GLU A 107 3.21 -4.25 -11.63
C GLU A 107 2.90 -3.00 -10.80
N ILE A 108 3.93 -2.30 -10.32
CA ILE A 108 3.80 -0.99 -9.67
C ILE A 108 3.12 0.02 -10.60
N LEU A 109 3.52 0.07 -11.88
CA LEU A 109 2.93 0.99 -12.85
C LEU A 109 1.48 0.63 -13.13
N ASN A 110 1.16 -0.68 -13.19
CA ASN A 110 -0.23 -1.14 -13.31
C ASN A 110 -1.08 -0.71 -12.11
N LEU A 111 -0.55 -0.79 -10.89
CA LEU A 111 -1.24 -0.35 -9.69
C LEU A 111 -1.49 1.17 -9.70
N ILE A 112 -0.49 1.96 -10.10
CA ILE A 112 -0.64 3.41 -10.24
C ILE A 112 -1.71 3.73 -11.27
N ASN A 113 -1.64 3.13 -12.46
CA ASN A 113 -2.60 3.32 -13.53
C ASN A 113 -4.03 2.86 -13.21
N LEU A 114 -4.26 2.11 -12.13
CA LEU A 114 -5.60 1.65 -11.73
C LEU A 114 -6.26 2.57 -10.69
N TYR A 115 -5.46 3.33 -9.94
CA TYR A 115 -5.92 4.04 -8.74
C TYR A 115 -5.50 5.51 -8.67
N ASP A 116 -4.56 5.96 -9.51
CA ASP A 116 -4.14 7.36 -9.62
C ASP A 116 -4.89 8.01 -10.80
N HIS A 117 -6.16 8.34 -10.55
CA HIS A 117 -7.04 9.01 -11.50
C HIS A 117 -7.61 10.28 -10.85
N ASP A 118 -7.72 11.33 -11.66
CA ASP A 118 -8.36 12.60 -11.28
C ASP A 118 -9.90 12.47 -11.20
#